data_AF-A0A7X3YYI5-F1
#
_entry.id   AF-A0A7X3YYI5-F1
#
_cell.length_a   1.000
_cell.length_b   1.000
_cell.length_c   1.000
_cell.angle_alpha   90.00
_cell.angle_beta   90.00
_cell.angle_gamma   90.00
#
_symmetry.space_group_name_H-M   'P 1'
#
loop_
_entity.id
_entity.type
_entity.pdbx_description
1 polymer ?
#
loop_
_entity_poly.entity_id
_entity_poly.type
_entity_poly.pdbx_seq_one_letter_code
_entity_poly.pdbx_strand_id
1 'polypeptide(L)'
;QKARIDLRHEAKLQENEIVNAWHMLDIAESLIEVNLQQKEYSELVVQGTRVEESLGTKSTLDVLEAEQDLLSDETRLVEAIIERDSAKFNLLSKIGILTLDYLGLNPEVIADQ
;
A
#
# COMPACT_ATOMS: atom_id res chain seq x y z
N GLN A 1 15.79 30.51 29.13
CA GLN A 1 15.84 30.69 27.65
C GLN A 1 16.08 29.36 26.94
N LYS A 2 17.08 28.57 27.35
CA LYS A 2 17.37 27.21 26.83
C LYS A 2 16.13 26.31 26.73
N ALA A 3 15.39 26.10 27.82
CA ALA A 3 14.17 25.27 27.81
C ALA A 3 13.10 25.70 26.79
N ARG A 4 12.96 27.00 26.48
CA ARG A 4 12.02 27.48 25.45
C ARG A 4 12.50 27.18 24.03
N ILE A 5 13.81 27.20 23.81
CA ILE A 5 14.41 26.86 22.51
C ILE A 5 14.30 25.35 22.31
N ASP A 6 14.62 24.56 23.35
CA ASP A 6 14.53 23.10 23.31
C ASP A 6 13.09 22.64 23.01
N LEU A 7 12.08 23.21 23.68
CA LEU A 7 10.67 22.88 23.41
C LEU A 7 10.22 23.23 21.98
N ARG A 8 10.69 24.35 21.42
CA ARG A 8 10.40 24.71 20.04
C ARG A 8 11.08 23.79 19.04
N HIS A 9 12.30 23.36 19.35
CA HIS A 9 13.02 22.41 18.53
C HIS A 9 12.29 21.06 18.51
N GLU A 10 11.89 20.57 19.68
CA GLU A 10 11.12 19.33 19.81
C GLU A 10 9.80 19.39 19.04
N ALA A 11 9.04 20.48 19.19
CA ALA A 11 7.79 20.69 18.45
C ALA A 11 8.01 20.68 16.93
N LYS A 12 9.13 21.24 16.45
CA LYS A 12 9.46 21.23 15.02
C LYS A 12 9.85 19.84 14.53
N LEU A 13 10.56 19.06 15.33
CA LEU A 13 10.87 17.66 15.00
C LEU A 13 9.58 16.85 14.86
N GLN A 14 8.65 17.00 15.80
CA GLN A 14 7.35 16.33 15.73
C GLN A 14 6.54 16.73 14.50
N GLU A 15 6.49 18.03 14.16
CA GLU A 15 5.84 18.51 12.94
C GLU A 15 6.43 17.84 11.69
N ASN A 16 7.77 17.79 11.59
CA ASN A 16 8.44 17.14 10.47
C ASN A 16 8.14 15.63 10.38
N GLU A 17 8.06 14.94 11.52
CA GLU A 17 7.68 13.52 11.55
C GLU A 17 6.25 13.29 11.04
N ILE A 18 5.29 14.14 11.42
CA ILE A 18 3.90 14.06 10.95
C ILE A 18 3.83 14.33 9.45
N VAL A 19 4.52 15.36 8.96
CA VAL A 19 4.56 15.69 7.52
C VAL A 19 5.15 14.54 6.72
N ASN A 20 6.24 13.92 7.19
CA ASN A 20 6.84 12.76 6.54
C ASN A 20 5.88 11.57 6.52
N ALA A 21 5.20 11.26 7.64
CA ALA A 21 4.22 10.18 7.69
C ALA A 21 3.04 10.40 6.73
N TRP A 22 2.58 11.65 6.58
CA TRP A 22 1.55 12.00 5.62
C TRP A 22 2.01 11.78 4.18
N HIS A 23 3.23 12.22 3.83
CA HIS A 23 3.78 11.96 2.50
C HIS A 23 3.94 10.47 2.20
N MET A 24 4.30 9.64 3.19
CA MET A 24 4.38 8.19 2.98
C MET A 24 3.01 7.59 2.68
N LEU A 25 1.94 8.08 3.32
CA LEU A 25 0.57 7.66 3.00
C LEU A 25 0.16 8.08 1.59
N ASP A 26 0.40 9.33 1.21
CA ASP A 26 0.09 9.88 -0.12
C ASP A 26 0.79 9.09 -1.25
N ILE A 27 2.07 8.74 -1.04
CA ILE A 27 2.84 7.88 -1.95
C ILE A 27 2.23 6.48 -2.02
N ALA A 28 1.88 5.87 -0.89
CA ALA A 28 1.30 4.53 -0.87
C ALA A 28 -0.07 4.48 -1.58
N GLU A 29 -0.90 5.53 -1.44
CA GLU A 29 -2.16 5.65 -2.18
C GLU A 29 -1.93 5.78 -3.70
N SER A 30 -0.92 6.56 -4.11
CA SER A 30 -0.51 6.68 -5.51
C SER A 30 -0.01 5.34 -6.09
N LEU A 31 0.73 4.55 -5.30
CA LEU A 31 1.22 3.23 -5.73
C LEU A 31 0.08 2.24 -5.98
N ILE A 32 -1.02 2.33 -5.22
CA ILE A 32 -2.21 1.51 -5.47
C ILE A 32 -2.80 1.85 -6.84
N GLU A 33 -2.93 3.13 -7.19
CA GLU A 33 -3.45 3.54 -8.51
C GLU A 33 -2.57 3.01 -9.65
N VAL A 34 -1.25 3.13 -9.51
CA VAL A 34 -0.29 2.58 -10.49
C VAL A 34 -0.42 1.06 -10.62
N ASN A 35 -0.49 0.32 -9.51
CA ASN A 35 -0.60 -1.13 -9.54
C ASN A 35 -1.97 -1.61 -10.07
N LEU A 36 -3.04 -0.84 -9.86
CA LEU A 36 -4.34 -1.10 -10.49
C LEU A 36 -4.25 -1.01 -12.01
N GLN A 37 -3.66 0.06 -12.54
CA GLN A 37 -3.47 0.23 -13.99
C GLN A 37 -2.57 -0.87 -14.57
N GLN A 38 -1.54 -1.26 -13.84
CA GLN A 38 -0.64 -2.34 -14.25
C GLN A 38 -1.35 -3.70 -14.30
N LYS A 39 -2.20 -4.00 -13.31
CA LYS A 39 -3.06 -5.19 -13.33
C LYS A 39 -4.00 -5.19 -14.54
N GLU A 40 -4.71 -4.08 -14.79
CA GLU A 40 -5.61 -3.95 -15.95
C GLU A 40 -4.88 -4.15 -17.29
N TYR A 41 -3.66 -3.62 -17.40
CA TYR A 41 -2.81 -3.86 -18.55
C TYR A 41 -2.45 -5.35 -18.71
N SER A 42 -2.02 -6.01 -17.64
CA SER A 42 -1.67 -7.44 -17.67
C SER A 42 -2.87 -8.33 -17.96
N GLU A 43 -4.07 -7.96 -17.52
CA GLU A 43 -5.31 -8.64 -17.93
C GLU A 43 -5.56 -8.54 -19.45
N LEU A 44 -5.31 -7.37 -20.05
CA LEU A 44 -5.40 -7.19 -21.49
C LEU A 44 -4.35 -8.03 -22.23
N VAL A 45 -3.12 -8.11 -21.71
CA VAL A 45 -2.06 -8.95 -22.28
C VAL A 45 -2.46 -10.42 -22.24
N VAL A 46 -2.98 -10.95 -21.12
CA VAL A 46 -3.48 -12.32 -21.04
C VAL A 46 -4.56 -12.59 -22.07
N GLN A 47 -5.52 -11.66 -22.22
CA GLN A 47 -6.58 -11.78 -23.22
C GLN A 47 -6.03 -11.80 -24.65
N GLY A 48 -5.09 -10.90 -24.97
CA GLY A 48 -4.42 -10.83 -26.26
C GLY A 48 -3.65 -12.12 -26.58
N THR A 49 -2.83 -12.59 -25.64
CA THR A 49 -2.03 -13.81 -25.81
C THR A 49 -2.91 -15.05 -25.97
N ARG A 50 -4.06 -15.14 -25.27
CA ARG A 50 -5.03 -16.23 -25.48
C ARG A 50 -5.64 -16.22 -26.87
N VAL A 51 -5.94 -15.04 -27.43
CA VAL A 51 -6.42 -14.93 -28.82
C VAL A 51 -5.33 -15.41 -29.78
N GLU A 52 -4.08 -14.98 -29.59
CA GLU A 52 -2.95 -15.39 -30.42
C GLU A 52 -2.62 -16.90 -30.29
N GLU A 53 -2.79 -17.48 -29.10
CA GLU A 53 -2.65 -18.92 -28.88
C GLU A 53 -3.72 -19.70 -29.63
N SER A 54 -4.99 -19.26 -29.58
CA SER A 54 -6.09 -19.91 -30.31
C SER A 54 -5.93 -19.85 -31.83
N LEU A 55 -5.20 -18.85 -32.34
CA LEU A 55 -4.84 -18.70 -33.75
C LEU A 55 -3.56 -19.46 -34.12
N GLY A 56 -2.87 -20.06 -33.15
CA GLY A 56 -1.62 -20.81 -33.32
C GLY A 56 -0.40 -19.93 -33.58
N THR A 57 -0.50 -18.60 -33.38
CA THR A 57 0.63 -17.67 -33.52
C THR A 57 1.46 -17.57 -32.24
N LYS A 58 0.88 -17.96 -31.10
CA LYS A 58 1.51 -18.10 -29.79
C LYS A 58 1.29 -19.52 -29.26
N SER A 59 2.09 -19.91 -28.27
CA SER A 59 1.97 -21.21 -27.61
C SER A 59 1.19 -21.12 -26.30
N THR A 60 0.74 -22.26 -25.78
CA THR A 60 0.15 -22.35 -24.43
C THR A 60 1.12 -21.93 -23.33
N LEU A 61 2.44 -22.01 -23.56
CA LEU A 61 3.44 -21.49 -22.63
C LEU A 61 3.44 -19.96 -22.56
N ASP A 62 3.23 -19.27 -23.70
CA ASP A 62 3.13 -17.80 -23.72
C ASP A 62 1.92 -17.32 -22.89
N VAL A 63 0.81 -18.06 -22.94
CA VAL A 63 -0.38 -17.76 -22.12
C VAL A 63 -0.06 -17.93 -20.64
N LEU A 64 0.61 -19.02 -20.26
CA LEU A 64 1.02 -19.26 -18.88
C LEU A 64 2.02 -18.22 -18.36
N GLU A 65 2.90 -17.70 -19.22
CA GLU A 65 3.81 -16.60 -18.87
C GLU A 65 3.04 -15.30 -18.62
N ALA A 66 2.11 -14.93 -19.51
CA ALA A 66 1.25 -13.77 -19.30
C ALA A 66 0.38 -13.89 -18.04
N GLU A 67 -0.13 -15.09 -17.73
CA GLU A 67 -0.88 -15.35 -16.50
C GLU A 67 -0.01 -15.22 -15.24
N GLN A 68 1.26 -15.62 -15.31
CA GLN A 68 2.22 -15.42 -14.21
C GLN A 68 2.54 -13.94 -14.00
N ASP A 69 2.68 -13.17 -15.08
CA ASP A 69 2.87 -11.72 -14.99
C ASP A 69 1.66 -11.04 -14.33
N LEU A 70 0.43 -11.42 -14.74
CA LEU A 70 -0.79 -10.95 -14.10
C LEU A 70 -0.82 -11.28 -12.60
N LEU A 71 -0.50 -12.53 -12.22
CA LEU A 71 -0.45 -12.93 -10.81
C LEU A 71 0.60 -12.12 -10.00
N SER A 72 1.73 -11.80 -10.63
CA SER A 72 2.76 -10.94 -10.04
C SER A 72 2.23 -9.52 -9.79
N ASP A 73 1.52 -8.95 -10.77
CA ASP A 73 0.90 -7.62 -10.64
C ASP A 73 -0.24 -7.58 -9.61
N GLU A 74 -1.05 -8.64 -9.52
CA GLU A 74 -2.03 -8.81 -8.44
C GLU A 74 -1.37 -8.85 -7.07
N THR A 75 -0.25 -9.54 -6.94
CA THR A 75 0.53 -9.60 -5.69
C THR A 75 1.04 -8.21 -5.30
N ARG A 76 1.63 -7.46 -6.25
CA ARG A 76 2.10 -6.08 -6.03
C ARG A 76 0.97 -5.14 -5.60
N LEU A 77 -0.22 -5.30 -6.16
CA LEU A 77 -1.39 -4.52 -5.76
C LEU A 77 -1.76 -4.80 -4.28
N VAL A 78 -1.76 -6.06 -3.87
CA VAL A 78 -2.02 -6.44 -2.47
C VAL A 78 -0.95 -5.89 -1.54
N GLU A 79 0.33 -5.98 -1.92
CA GLU A 79 1.44 -5.39 -1.17
C GLU A 79 1.26 -3.87 -0.99
N ALA A 80 0.92 -3.14 -2.05
CA ALA A 80 0.67 -1.69 -1.97
C ALA A 80 -0.52 -1.33 -1.06
N ILE A 81 -1.57 -2.16 -1.05
CA ILE A 81 -2.70 -2.02 -0.12
C ILE A 81 -2.23 -2.17 1.34
N ILE A 82 -1.41 -3.18 1.62
CA ILE A 82 -0.86 -3.43 2.96
C ILE A 82 0.08 -2.29 3.39
N GLU A 83 0.90 -1.78 2.47
CA GLU A 83 1.79 -0.64 2.72
C GLU A 83 1.01 0.63 3.05
N ARG A 84 -0.06 0.94 2.30
CA ARG A 84 -0.96 2.05 2.61
C ARG A 84 -1.56 1.90 4.00
N ASP A 85 -2.06 0.72 4.36
CA ASP A 85 -2.68 0.52 5.67
C ASP A 85 -1.66 0.67 6.81
N SER A 86 -0.43 0.19 6.60
CA SER A 86 0.69 0.43 7.51
C SER A 86 1.03 1.92 7.64
N ALA A 87 1.05 2.66 6.52
CA ALA A 87 1.28 4.10 6.50
C ALA A 87 0.17 4.88 7.21
N LYS A 88 -1.10 4.46 7.07
CA LYS A 88 -2.24 5.03 7.83
C LYS A 88 -2.02 4.87 9.34
N PHE A 89 -1.70 3.68 9.83
CA PHE A 89 -1.45 3.47 11.25
C PHE A 89 -0.24 4.25 11.75
N ASN A 90 0.82 4.37 10.93
CA ASN A 90 1.97 5.19 11.24
C ASN A 90 1.58 6.68 11.42
N LEU A 91 0.80 7.24 10.49
CA LEU A 91 0.32 8.62 10.58
C LEU A 91 -0.56 8.85 11.82
N LEU A 92 -1.50 7.95 12.11
CA LEU A 92 -2.34 8.03 13.31
C LEU A 92 -1.51 7.99 14.60
N SER A 93 -0.43 7.19 14.63
CA SER A 93 0.51 7.13 15.75
C SER A 93 1.28 8.44 15.91
N LYS A 94 1.78 9.03 14.81
CA LYS A 94 2.53 10.31 14.84
C LYS A 94 1.67 11.51 15.23
N ILE A 95 0.39 11.52 14.88
CA ILE A 95 -0.58 12.53 15.32
C ILE A 95 -1.00 12.31 16.79
N GLY A 96 -0.82 11.09 17.33
CA GLY A 96 -1.09 10.75 18.72
C GLY A 96 -2.52 10.26 18.98
N ILE A 97 -3.25 9.85 17.95
CA ILE A 97 -4.64 9.38 18.05
C ILE A 97 -4.81 7.87 17.84
N LEU A 98 -3.71 7.13 17.69
CA LEU A 98 -3.73 5.67 17.64
C LEU A 98 -4.11 5.10 19.02
N THR A 99 -5.40 4.91 19.23
CA THR A 99 -5.98 4.36 20.47
C THR A 99 -6.86 3.16 20.14
N LEU A 100 -7.03 2.22 21.08
CA LEU A 100 -7.93 1.06 20.93
C LEU A 100 -9.36 1.50 20.57
N ASP A 101 -9.82 2.60 21.17
CA ASP A 101 -11.12 3.23 20.89
C ASP A 101 -11.22 3.73 19.44
N TYR A 102 -10.15 4.34 18.90
CA TYR A 102 -10.12 4.82 17.51
C TYR A 102 -10.04 3.69 16.49
N LEU A 103 -9.42 2.56 16.84
CA LEU A 103 -9.38 1.36 16.02
C LEU A 103 -10.67 0.51 16.13
N GLY A 104 -11.61 0.89 17.00
CA GLY A 104 -12.82 0.12 17.27
C GLY A 104 -12.54 -1.27 17.85
N LEU A 105 -11.35 -1.48 18.43
CA LEU A 105 -10.92 -2.76 18.98
C LEU A 105 -11.30 -2.82 20.46
N ASN A 106 -12.26 -3.68 20.80
CA ASN A 106 -12.61 -3.91 22.20
C ASN A 106 -11.47 -4.68 22.90
N PRO A 107 -10.83 -4.11 23.96
CA PRO A 107 -9.75 -4.79 24.68
C PRO A 107 -10.12 -6.18 25.23
N GLU A 108 -11.41 -6.44 25.52
CA GLU A 108 -11.86 -7.76 25.98
C GLU A 108 -11.70 -8.87 24.93
N VAL A 109 -11.71 -8.54 23.63
CA VAL A 109 -11.62 -9.54 22.55
C VAL A 109 -10.16 -9.97 22.29
N ILE A 110 -9.19 -9.11 22.61
CA ILE A 110 -7.76 -9.41 22.42
C ILE A 110 -7.17 -10.16 23.62
N ALA A 111 -7.78 -10.04 24.80
CA ALA A 111 -7.32 -10.72 26.02
C ALA A 111 -7.72 -12.21 26.10
N ASP A 112 -8.54 -12.70 25.17
CA ASP A 112 -9.07 -14.08 25.15
C ASP A 112 -8.50 -14.96 24.01
N GLN A 113 -7.34 -14.59 23.46
CA GLN A 113 -6.55 -15.43 22.54
C GLN A 113 -5.12 -15.67 23.03
#